data_AF-A0AAW2LHY8-F1
#
_entry.id   AF-A0AAW2LHY8-F1
#
_cell.length_a   1.000
_cell.length_b   1.000
_cell.length_c   1.000
_cell.angle_alpha   90.00
_cell.angle_beta   90.00
_cell.angle_gamma   90.00
#
_symmetry.space_group_name_H-M   'P 1'
#
loop_
_entity.id
_entity.type
_entity.pdbx_description
1 polymer ?
#
loop_
_entity_poly.entity_id
_entity_poly.type
_entity_poly.pdbx_seq_one_letter_code
_entity_poly.pdbx_strand_id
1 'polypeptide(L)'
;MEERERVAVAFASAVEDAKRSSNIGHLEAVVHVLQQPCITGVSRVCKPIILSPLHSIYVDIVCSLNGSPVWFIVSDRNPRYISWDGGVSDKNKGLKKKIQQVIDAARESPVTLKPSSVVLFFSNDLDDNVYQKVRCQYGAVDLKLEPFCYEELELEDNWTNVVLGRLFPDACVFQIEVDQDVCGMEKNIPEPARMDGHISCKKCDVCSDFHLGTSLQSLVSGMKCWCCSLDNVELDVGFLKQSWKDVDAKLVNFDTTAMVAIVSGISNGRTAKLLAMPESEIRGRFKGNYDFVIAQVDSENQNPIHSELLSVISGKRGIICESVRSEFQELVTMCGGPNEKLRAEYFLKFLKVVPDCPSTRLMSLPTTRKLALKNKVVFGTGDYWYAPTITANMAFVRAVSQTGMSLSVIEHRPRALIGD
;
A
#
# COMPACT_ATOMS: atom_id res chain seq x y z
N MET A 1 -39.55 17.70 -47.33
CA MET A 1 -39.98 16.46 -46.66
C MET A 1 -39.09 15.27 -47.04
N GLU A 2 -38.53 15.23 -48.25
CA GLU A 2 -37.63 14.16 -48.72
C GLU A 2 -36.17 14.18 -48.19
N GLU A 3 -35.71 15.27 -47.57
CA GLU A 3 -34.33 15.36 -47.08
C GLU A 3 -34.16 14.84 -45.64
N ARG A 4 -35.26 14.76 -44.87
CA ARG A 4 -35.28 14.14 -43.53
C ARG A 4 -35.35 12.61 -43.57
N GLU A 5 -35.93 12.02 -44.62
CA GLU A 5 -35.98 10.56 -44.79
C GLU A 5 -34.63 9.96 -45.21
N ARG A 6 -33.80 10.68 -45.98
CA ARG A 6 -32.47 10.17 -46.38
C ARG A 6 -31.47 10.08 -45.22
N VAL A 7 -31.57 10.97 -44.23
CA VAL A 7 -30.72 10.93 -43.02
C VAL A 7 -31.16 9.79 -42.09
N ALA A 8 -32.46 9.51 -42.00
CA ALA A 8 -32.98 8.39 -41.21
C ALA A 8 -32.59 7.02 -41.79
N VAL A 9 -32.58 6.87 -43.11
CA VAL A 9 -32.18 5.59 -43.77
C VAL A 9 -30.66 5.38 -43.69
N ALA A 10 -29.84 6.43 -43.74
CA ALA A 10 -28.39 6.32 -43.54
C ALA A 10 -28.00 5.97 -42.09
N PHE A 11 -28.78 6.42 -41.09
CA PHE A 11 -28.59 6.01 -39.70
C PHE A 11 -29.13 4.61 -39.40
N ALA A 12 -30.20 4.18 -40.07
CA ALA A 12 -30.77 2.83 -39.89
C ALA A 12 -29.91 1.73 -40.57
N SER A 13 -29.21 2.05 -41.66
CA SER A 13 -28.33 1.11 -42.37
C SER A 13 -26.93 0.95 -41.75
N ALA A 14 -26.59 1.71 -40.71
CA ALA A 14 -25.29 1.62 -40.02
C ALA A 14 -25.39 0.95 -38.62
N VAL A 15 -26.56 0.39 -38.27
CA VAL A 15 -26.80 -0.28 -36.98
C VAL A 15 -26.65 -1.80 -37.08
N GLU A 16 -26.48 -2.35 -38.28
CA GLU A 16 -26.03 -3.74 -38.43
C GLU A 16 -24.49 -3.80 -38.43
N ASP A 17 -23.95 -4.58 -37.49
CA ASP A 17 -22.55 -5.01 -37.38
C ASP A 17 -21.49 -4.03 -36.88
N ALA A 18 -21.79 -3.36 -35.77
CA ALA A 18 -20.75 -3.07 -34.78
C ALA A 18 -21.19 -3.53 -33.38
N LYS A 19 -21.13 -4.84 -33.12
CA LYS A 19 -20.92 -5.37 -31.76
C LYS A 19 -19.57 -4.83 -31.27
N ARG A 20 -19.54 -3.57 -30.84
CA ARG A 20 -18.49 -3.05 -29.99
C ARG A 20 -18.65 -3.79 -28.68
N SER A 21 -17.86 -4.84 -28.49
CA SER A 21 -17.63 -5.46 -27.18
C SER A 21 -17.11 -4.37 -26.27
N SER A 22 -18.00 -3.66 -25.57
CA SER A 22 -17.61 -2.78 -24.50
C SER A 22 -17.02 -3.69 -23.43
N ASN A 23 -15.71 -3.61 -23.21
CA ASN A 23 -15.01 -4.34 -22.15
C ASN A 23 -15.40 -3.82 -20.74
N ILE A 24 -16.66 -3.41 -20.56
CA ILE A 24 -17.15 -2.71 -19.38
C ILE A 24 -17.07 -3.59 -18.14
N GLY A 25 -17.48 -4.86 -18.22
CA GLY A 25 -17.38 -5.78 -17.09
C GLY A 25 -15.94 -6.11 -16.69
N HIS A 26 -15.00 -6.11 -17.63
CA HIS A 26 -13.57 -6.19 -17.30
C HIS A 26 -13.09 -4.93 -16.55
N LEU A 27 -13.51 -3.73 -16.98
CA LEU A 27 -13.16 -2.49 -16.28
C LEU A 27 -13.80 -2.42 -14.88
N GLU A 28 -15.05 -2.88 -14.73
CA GLU A 28 -15.72 -3.02 -13.43
C GLU A 28 -14.92 -3.95 -12.50
N ALA A 29 -14.46 -5.09 -13.01
CA ALA A 29 -13.63 -6.03 -12.26
C ALA A 29 -12.27 -5.43 -11.87
N VAL A 30 -11.63 -4.67 -12.77
CA VAL A 30 -10.37 -3.94 -12.46
C VAL A 30 -10.60 -2.93 -11.34
N VAL A 31 -11.68 -2.15 -11.39
CA VAL A 31 -12.02 -1.18 -10.34
C VAL A 31 -12.29 -1.90 -9.02
N HIS A 32 -13.03 -3.01 -9.04
CA HIS A 32 -13.30 -3.82 -7.85
C HIS A 32 -12.01 -4.31 -7.18
N VAL A 33 -11.01 -4.75 -7.96
CA VAL A 33 -9.69 -5.15 -7.42
C VAL A 33 -8.95 -3.95 -6.84
N LEU A 34 -8.96 -2.79 -7.52
CA LEU A 34 -8.26 -1.58 -7.06
C LEU A 34 -8.83 -1.01 -5.75
N GLN A 35 -10.08 -1.31 -5.42
CA GLN A 35 -10.75 -0.84 -4.21
C GLN A 35 -10.53 -1.73 -2.99
N GLN A 36 -9.89 -2.88 -3.16
CA GLN A 36 -9.63 -3.80 -2.06
C GLN A 36 -8.69 -3.16 -1.02
N PRO A 37 -9.00 -3.21 0.29
CA PRO A 37 -8.18 -2.57 1.32
C PRO A 37 -6.74 -3.08 1.40
N CYS A 38 -6.51 -4.31 0.96
CA CYS A 38 -5.20 -4.96 0.90
C CYS A 38 -4.35 -4.50 -0.29
N ILE A 39 -4.92 -3.76 -1.25
CA ILE A 39 -4.27 -3.27 -2.46
C ILE A 39 -3.80 -1.83 -2.23
N THR A 40 -2.49 -1.63 -2.36
CA THR A 40 -1.85 -0.33 -2.25
C THR A 40 -0.82 -0.15 -3.36
N GLY A 41 -0.20 1.04 -3.45
CA GLY A 41 0.99 1.23 -4.29
C GLY A 41 0.78 1.02 -5.79
N VAL A 42 -0.43 1.22 -6.31
CA VAL A 42 -0.75 1.01 -7.74
C VAL A 42 0.15 1.88 -8.62
N SER A 43 0.93 1.24 -9.49
CA SER A 43 1.87 1.91 -10.41
C SER A 43 1.44 1.84 -11.87
N ARG A 44 0.66 0.82 -12.25
CA ARG A 44 0.16 0.63 -13.62
C ARG A 44 -1.23 0.01 -13.60
N VAL A 45 -2.08 0.46 -14.52
CA VAL A 45 -3.42 -0.10 -14.78
C VAL A 45 -3.58 -0.24 -16.30
N CYS A 46 -3.99 -1.43 -16.76
CA CYS A 46 -4.30 -1.79 -18.14
C CYS A 46 -3.20 -1.41 -19.15
N LYS A 47 -1.92 -1.59 -18.77
CA LYS A 47 -0.76 -1.20 -19.58
C LYS A 47 0.22 -2.36 -19.74
N PRO A 48 0.78 -2.57 -20.94
CA PRO A 48 1.79 -3.59 -21.13
C PRO A 48 3.08 -3.26 -20.38
N ILE A 49 3.75 -4.30 -19.89
CA ILE A 49 5.11 -4.27 -19.37
C ILE A 49 6.04 -4.61 -20.53
N ILE A 50 6.97 -3.69 -20.82
CA ILE A 50 8.00 -3.88 -21.84
C ILE A 50 9.19 -4.56 -21.16
N LEU A 51 9.42 -5.83 -21.51
CA LEU A 51 10.54 -6.62 -20.99
C LEU A 51 11.78 -6.48 -21.88
N SER A 52 11.55 -6.41 -23.19
CA SER A 52 12.57 -6.07 -24.19
C SER A 52 11.90 -5.33 -25.37
N PRO A 53 12.66 -4.71 -26.30
CA PRO A 53 12.07 -3.99 -27.44
C PRO A 53 11.13 -4.85 -28.31
N LEU A 54 11.29 -6.17 -28.28
CA LEU A 54 10.49 -7.12 -29.06
C LEU A 54 9.54 -7.95 -28.20
N HIS A 55 9.60 -7.83 -26.87
CA HIS A 55 8.82 -8.63 -25.95
C HIS A 55 8.10 -7.76 -24.93
N SER A 56 6.77 -7.78 -24.99
CA SER A 56 5.91 -7.16 -23.98
C SER A 56 4.83 -8.13 -23.52
N ILE A 57 4.47 -8.01 -22.25
CA ILE A 57 3.38 -8.76 -21.64
C ILE A 57 2.30 -7.78 -21.19
N TYR A 58 1.03 -8.14 -21.40
CA TYR A 58 -0.07 -7.35 -20.89
C TYR A 58 -0.37 -7.75 -19.45
N VAL A 59 -0.41 -6.75 -18.55
CA VAL A 59 -0.74 -6.91 -17.14
C VAL A 59 -1.81 -5.88 -16.80
N ASP A 60 -2.86 -6.31 -16.11
CA ASP A 60 -4.01 -5.46 -15.81
C ASP A 60 -3.69 -4.49 -14.68
N ILE A 61 -3.05 -4.94 -13.61
CA ILE A 61 -2.67 -4.07 -12.50
C ILE A 61 -1.28 -4.44 -11.99
N VAL A 62 -0.43 -3.44 -11.78
CA VAL A 62 0.82 -3.58 -11.01
C VAL A 62 0.65 -2.79 -9.72
N CYS A 63 0.70 -3.48 -8.58
CA CYS A 63 0.41 -2.90 -7.27
C CYS A 63 1.19 -3.63 -6.16
N SER A 64 0.85 -3.31 -4.91
CA SER A 64 1.27 -4.03 -3.73
C SER A 64 0.05 -4.69 -3.08
N LEU A 65 0.14 -5.99 -2.80
CA LEU A 65 -0.83 -6.75 -2.01
C LEU A 65 -0.21 -7.04 -0.64
N ASN A 66 -0.79 -6.48 0.43
CA ASN A 66 -0.26 -6.59 1.79
C ASN A 66 1.24 -6.24 1.86
N GLY A 67 1.64 -5.18 1.15
CA GLY A 67 3.03 -4.72 1.08
C GLY A 67 3.92 -5.44 0.07
N SER A 68 3.51 -6.59 -0.46
CA SER A 68 4.29 -7.35 -1.44
C SER A 68 3.97 -6.94 -2.88
N PRO A 69 4.94 -6.76 -3.78
CA PRO A 69 4.68 -6.39 -5.17
C PRO A 69 4.00 -7.53 -5.93
N VAL A 70 2.87 -7.24 -6.58
CA VAL A 70 2.10 -8.25 -7.32
C VAL A 70 1.62 -7.74 -8.67
N TRP A 71 1.39 -8.68 -9.59
CA TRP A 71 0.74 -8.42 -10.87
C TRP A 71 -0.64 -9.06 -10.89
N PHE A 72 -1.68 -8.31 -11.25
CA PHE A 72 -3.00 -8.86 -11.48
C PHE A 72 -3.26 -9.08 -12.97
N ILE A 73 -3.90 -10.21 -13.27
CA ILE A 73 -4.55 -10.51 -14.54
C ILE A 73 -6.04 -10.70 -14.28
N VAL A 74 -6.86 -9.87 -14.92
CA VAL A 74 -8.30 -9.76 -14.68
C VAL A 74 -9.06 -10.26 -15.90
N SER A 75 -9.96 -11.21 -15.71
CA SER A 75 -10.82 -11.78 -16.75
C SER A 75 -12.29 -11.66 -16.37
N ASP A 76 -13.07 -11.02 -17.23
CA ASP A 76 -14.54 -11.03 -17.18
C ASP A 76 -15.17 -12.00 -18.20
N ARG A 77 -14.38 -12.95 -18.71
CA ARG A 77 -14.89 -13.93 -19.67
C ARG A 77 -15.87 -14.88 -18.99
N ASN A 78 -16.93 -15.25 -19.72
CA ASN A 78 -17.80 -16.34 -19.31
C ASN A 78 -16.98 -17.65 -19.27
N PRO A 79 -17.19 -18.51 -18.24
CA PRO A 79 -16.34 -19.69 -18.01
C PRO A 79 -16.35 -20.67 -19.19
N ARG A 80 -17.47 -20.73 -19.93
CA ARG A 80 -17.63 -21.58 -21.13
C ARG A 80 -16.67 -21.24 -22.27
N TYR A 81 -16.08 -20.03 -22.27
CA TYR A 81 -15.09 -19.60 -23.26
C TYR A 81 -13.65 -19.68 -22.75
N ILE A 82 -13.43 -20.25 -21.57
CA ILE A 82 -12.11 -20.45 -20.98
C ILE A 82 -11.73 -21.93 -21.12
N SER A 83 -10.94 -22.24 -22.14
CA SER A 83 -10.36 -23.57 -22.32
C SER A 83 -8.98 -23.64 -21.66
N TRP A 84 -8.69 -24.78 -21.01
CA TRP A 84 -7.36 -25.03 -20.42
C TRP A 84 -6.28 -25.08 -21.51
N ASP A 85 -6.48 -26.00 -22.45
CA ASP A 85 -5.65 -26.16 -23.65
C ASP A 85 -6.19 -25.26 -24.77
N GLY A 86 -5.31 -24.86 -25.69
CA GLY A 86 -5.73 -24.06 -26.83
C GLY A 86 -6.63 -24.85 -27.78
N GLY A 87 -7.47 -24.15 -28.54
CA GLY A 87 -8.16 -24.77 -29.68
C GLY A 87 -7.15 -25.15 -30.78
N VAL A 88 -7.58 -25.99 -31.73
CA VAL A 88 -6.77 -26.43 -32.88
C VAL A 88 -6.27 -25.25 -33.74
N SER A 89 -6.92 -24.08 -33.64
CA SER A 89 -6.47 -22.84 -34.28
C SER A 89 -5.56 -22.00 -33.36
N ASP A 90 -4.43 -21.52 -33.90
CA ASP A 90 -3.44 -20.65 -33.23
C ASP A 90 -3.99 -19.34 -32.61
N LYS A 91 -5.23 -18.97 -32.92
CA LYS A 91 -5.86 -17.72 -32.46
C LYS A 91 -6.24 -17.73 -30.97
N ASN A 92 -6.46 -18.91 -30.36
CA ASN A 92 -6.79 -19.03 -28.95
C ASN A 92 -5.72 -19.83 -28.20
N LYS A 93 -4.67 -19.13 -27.77
CA LYS A 93 -3.73 -19.65 -26.75
C LYS A 93 -4.55 -19.98 -25.50
N GLY A 94 -4.64 -21.26 -25.13
CA GLY A 94 -5.39 -21.74 -23.97
C GLY A 94 -4.92 -21.07 -22.67
N LEU A 95 -5.74 -21.16 -21.62
CA LEU A 95 -5.45 -20.54 -20.32
C LEU A 95 -4.07 -20.94 -19.79
N LYS A 96 -3.70 -22.22 -19.93
CA LYS A 96 -2.38 -22.75 -19.50
C LYS A 96 -1.23 -21.93 -20.09
N LYS A 97 -1.23 -21.72 -21.41
CA LYS A 97 -0.17 -20.98 -22.10
C LYS A 97 -0.14 -19.51 -21.67
N LYS A 98 -1.30 -18.90 -21.42
CA LYS A 98 -1.37 -17.50 -20.94
C LYS A 98 -0.81 -17.36 -19.53
N ILE A 99 -1.20 -18.24 -18.60
CA ILE A 99 -0.66 -18.24 -17.23
C ILE A 99 0.86 -18.44 -17.28
N GLN A 100 1.34 -19.43 -18.05
CA GLN A 100 2.77 -19.68 -18.21
C GLN A 100 3.53 -18.45 -18.74
N GLN A 101 3.00 -17.80 -19.79
CA GLN A 101 3.61 -16.60 -20.35
C GLN A 101 3.71 -15.45 -19.33
N VAL A 102 2.69 -15.26 -18.49
CA VAL A 102 2.72 -14.21 -17.46
C VAL A 102 3.72 -14.56 -16.36
N ILE A 103 3.79 -15.82 -15.93
CA ILE A 103 4.76 -16.26 -14.90
C ILE A 103 6.20 -16.16 -15.42
N ASP A 104 6.47 -16.61 -16.64
CA ASP A 104 7.81 -16.51 -17.24
C ASP A 104 8.22 -15.04 -17.39
N ALA A 105 7.30 -14.21 -17.89
CA ALA A 105 7.48 -12.76 -17.97
C ALA A 105 7.75 -12.12 -16.59
N ALA A 106 7.06 -12.57 -15.54
CA ALA A 106 7.29 -12.10 -14.18
C ALA A 106 8.69 -12.50 -13.67
N ARG A 107 9.14 -13.73 -13.94
CA ARG A 107 10.47 -14.23 -13.56
C ARG A 107 11.61 -13.51 -14.27
N GLU A 108 11.43 -13.24 -15.56
CA GLU A 108 12.42 -12.59 -16.44
C GLU A 108 12.40 -11.06 -16.33
N SER A 109 11.42 -10.49 -15.63
CA SER A 109 11.29 -9.05 -15.50
C SER A 109 12.46 -8.40 -14.75
N PRO A 110 12.78 -7.12 -15.04
CA PRO A 110 13.79 -6.39 -14.29
C PRO A 110 13.48 -6.40 -12.79
N VAL A 111 14.51 -6.43 -11.95
CA VAL A 111 14.39 -6.48 -10.48
C VAL A 111 13.43 -5.42 -9.92
N THR A 112 13.33 -4.25 -10.58
CA THR A 112 12.44 -3.14 -10.21
C THR A 112 10.95 -3.46 -10.37
N LEU A 113 10.58 -4.29 -11.34
CA LEU A 113 9.20 -4.67 -11.68
C LEU A 113 8.85 -6.10 -11.26
N LYS A 114 9.84 -6.89 -10.84
CA LYS A 114 9.67 -8.28 -10.45
C LYS A 114 8.65 -8.42 -9.30
N PRO A 115 7.50 -9.06 -9.53
CA PRO A 115 6.53 -9.31 -8.49
C PRO A 115 6.91 -10.54 -7.66
N SER A 116 6.44 -10.61 -6.42
CA SER A 116 6.52 -11.85 -5.62
C SER A 116 5.50 -12.89 -6.10
N SER A 117 4.32 -12.43 -6.51
CA SER A 117 3.25 -13.31 -7.01
C SER A 117 2.45 -12.68 -8.16
N VAL A 118 1.81 -13.54 -8.94
CA VAL A 118 0.82 -13.18 -9.95
C VAL A 118 -0.56 -13.58 -9.40
N VAL A 119 -1.50 -12.65 -9.43
CA VAL A 119 -2.88 -12.87 -9.01
C VAL A 119 -3.78 -12.93 -10.24
N LEU A 120 -4.53 -14.01 -10.37
CA LEU A 120 -5.52 -14.20 -11.41
C LEU A 120 -6.90 -13.94 -10.82
N PHE A 121 -7.61 -12.95 -11.33
CA PHE A 121 -8.99 -12.64 -10.95
C PHE A 121 -9.93 -13.02 -12.10
N PHE A 122 -10.86 -13.93 -11.85
CA PHE A 122 -11.93 -14.25 -12.79
C PHE A 122 -13.25 -13.78 -12.21
N SER A 123 -13.95 -12.91 -12.95
CA SER A 123 -15.19 -12.25 -12.53
C SER A 123 -16.39 -13.18 -12.52
N ASN A 124 -16.33 -14.21 -13.37
CA ASN A 124 -17.27 -15.31 -13.45
C ASN A 124 -16.41 -16.56 -13.21
N ASP A 125 -16.86 -17.47 -12.35
CA ASP A 125 -16.19 -18.68 -11.85
C ASP A 125 -15.41 -19.49 -12.91
N LEU A 126 -14.69 -20.54 -12.52
CA LEU A 126 -14.08 -21.46 -13.48
C LEU A 126 -14.81 -22.79 -13.51
N ASP A 127 -14.76 -23.45 -14.66
CA ASP A 127 -15.11 -24.87 -14.73
C ASP A 127 -14.24 -25.66 -13.74
N ASP A 128 -14.82 -26.60 -13.00
CA ASP A 128 -14.15 -27.35 -11.92
C ASP A 128 -12.83 -27.98 -12.38
N ASN A 129 -12.77 -28.50 -13.62
CA ASN A 129 -11.55 -29.09 -14.15
C ASN A 129 -10.46 -28.04 -14.39
N VAL A 130 -10.85 -26.86 -14.91
CA VAL A 130 -9.94 -25.73 -15.10
C VAL A 130 -9.45 -25.19 -13.76
N TYR A 131 -10.37 -25.01 -12.81
CA TYR A 131 -10.09 -24.60 -11.44
C TYR A 131 -9.02 -25.51 -10.79
N GLN A 132 -9.25 -26.83 -10.79
CA GLN A 132 -8.31 -27.78 -10.20
C GLN A 132 -6.96 -27.79 -10.92
N LYS A 133 -6.95 -27.62 -12.25
CA LYS A 133 -5.70 -27.54 -13.01
C LYS A 133 -4.87 -26.30 -12.69
N VAL A 134 -5.50 -25.12 -12.49
CA VAL A 134 -4.78 -23.91 -12.04
C VAL A 134 -4.07 -24.20 -10.71
N ARG A 135 -4.77 -24.81 -9.75
CA ARG A 135 -4.21 -25.12 -8.43
C ARG A 135 -3.11 -26.16 -8.47
N CYS A 136 -3.37 -27.32 -9.09
CA CYS A 136 -2.43 -28.43 -9.07
C CYS A 136 -1.19 -28.18 -9.93
N GLN A 137 -1.32 -27.51 -11.09
CA GLN A 137 -0.18 -27.32 -12.00
C GLN A 137 0.68 -26.09 -11.65
N TYR A 138 0.10 -25.06 -11.03
CA TYR A 138 0.82 -23.83 -10.69
C TYR A 138 1.00 -23.62 -9.18
N GLY A 139 0.53 -24.56 -8.34
CA GLY A 139 0.57 -24.41 -6.88
C GLY A 139 -0.28 -23.22 -6.38
N ALA A 140 -1.33 -22.87 -7.12
CA ALA A 140 -2.11 -21.68 -6.86
C ALA A 140 -2.95 -21.82 -5.58
N VAL A 141 -2.99 -20.73 -4.80
CA VAL A 141 -3.75 -20.63 -3.54
C VAL A 141 -4.91 -19.67 -3.73
N ASP A 142 -6.08 -19.97 -3.16
CA ASP A 142 -7.20 -19.04 -3.22
C ASP A 142 -6.90 -17.78 -2.41
N LEU A 143 -7.15 -16.64 -3.02
CA LEU A 143 -7.10 -15.35 -2.34
C LEU A 143 -8.54 -14.89 -2.09
N LYS A 144 -8.88 -14.64 -0.83
CA LYS A 144 -10.18 -14.03 -0.51
C LYS A 144 -10.06 -12.51 -0.63
N LEU A 145 -10.91 -11.94 -1.49
CA LEU A 145 -11.12 -10.50 -1.58
C LEU A 145 -12.41 -10.15 -0.85
N GLU A 146 -12.48 -8.94 -0.31
CA GLU A 146 -13.68 -8.48 0.41
C GLU A 146 -14.81 -8.20 -0.61
N PRO A 147 -16.04 -8.66 -0.33
CA PRO A 147 -17.20 -8.28 -1.12
C PRO A 147 -17.37 -6.76 -1.06
N PHE A 148 -17.23 -6.09 -2.20
CA PHE A 148 -17.37 -4.64 -2.28
C PHE A 148 -18.78 -4.30 -2.75
N CYS A 149 -19.52 -3.55 -1.93
CA CYS A 149 -20.85 -3.02 -2.28
C CYS A 149 -20.75 -1.50 -2.28
N TYR A 150 -21.20 -0.85 -3.35
CA TYR A 150 -21.36 0.61 -3.34
C TYR A 150 -22.64 0.99 -2.60
N GLU A 151 -22.61 2.16 -1.97
CA GLU A 151 -23.81 2.82 -1.47
C GLU A 151 -24.62 3.35 -2.66
N GLU A 152 -25.94 3.10 -2.63
CA GLU A 152 -26.88 3.73 -3.55
C GLU A 152 -26.88 5.24 -3.28
N LEU A 153 -26.47 6.04 -4.27
CA LEU A 153 -26.67 7.48 -4.22
C LEU A 153 -28.13 7.76 -4.52
N GLU A 154 -28.91 8.13 -3.49
CA GLU A 154 -30.23 8.75 -3.68
C GLU A 154 -30.01 10.10 -4.38
N LEU A 155 -30.30 10.15 -5.68
CA LEU A 155 -30.32 11.40 -6.44
C LEU A 155 -31.72 12.04 -6.35
N GLU A 156 -31.77 13.37 -6.28
CA GLU A 156 -33.03 14.13 -6.20
C GLU A 156 -34.02 13.79 -7.32
N ASP A 157 -35.32 13.93 -6.98
CA ASP A 157 -36.51 13.62 -7.77
C ASP A 157 -36.38 14.02 -9.26
N ASN A 158 -35.88 13.07 -10.08
CA ASN A 158 -35.91 12.95 -11.55
C ASN A 158 -34.69 12.22 -12.13
N TRP A 159 -33.74 11.77 -11.32
CA TRP A 159 -32.62 10.92 -11.75
C TRP A 159 -32.80 9.47 -11.29
N THR A 160 -32.55 8.52 -12.18
CA THR A 160 -32.58 7.08 -11.85
C THR A 160 -31.40 6.73 -10.94
N ASN A 161 -31.65 5.99 -9.84
CA ASN A 161 -30.60 5.39 -9.02
C ASN A 161 -29.62 4.61 -9.90
N VAL A 162 -28.37 5.07 -9.97
CA VAL A 162 -27.30 4.31 -10.61
C VAL A 162 -26.64 3.49 -9.51
N VAL A 163 -26.93 2.18 -9.49
CA VAL A 163 -26.11 1.23 -8.73
C VAL A 163 -24.75 1.22 -9.41
N LEU A 164 -23.81 2.00 -8.88
CA LEU A 164 -22.43 1.97 -9.32
C LEU A 164 -21.86 0.64 -8.81
N GLY A 165 -21.59 -0.32 -9.68
CA GLY A 165 -20.80 -1.51 -9.31
C GLY A 165 -21.57 -2.82 -9.32
N ARG A 166 -21.10 -3.71 -10.19
CA ARG A 166 -21.45 -5.12 -10.24
C ARG A 166 -20.86 -5.84 -9.03
N LEU A 167 -21.67 -6.66 -8.35
CA LEU A 167 -21.16 -7.62 -7.38
C LEU A 167 -20.53 -8.81 -8.10
N PHE A 168 -19.47 -9.37 -7.53
CA PHE A 168 -18.77 -10.54 -8.04
C PHE A 168 -18.90 -11.75 -7.09
N PRO A 169 -20.12 -12.24 -6.82
CA PRO A 169 -20.33 -13.37 -5.89
C PRO A 169 -19.69 -14.66 -6.40
N ASP A 170 -19.63 -14.82 -7.73
CA ASP A 170 -19.06 -15.98 -8.41
C ASP A 170 -17.59 -15.78 -8.77
N ALA A 171 -16.93 -14.73 -8.27
CA ALA A 171 -15.53 -14.51 -8.60
C ALA A 171 -14.63 -15.55 -7.95
N CYS A 172 -13.68 -16.08 -8.74
CA CYS A 172 -12.60 -16.92 -8.23
C CYS A 172 -11.26 -16.20 -8.42
N VAL A 173 -10.45 -16.18 -7.36
CA VAL A 173 -9.18 -15.44 -7.32
C VAL A 173 -8.06 -16.35 -6.86
N PHE A 174 -7.00 -16.43 -7.65
CA PHE A 174 -5.85 -17.29 -7.39
C PHE A 174 -4.58 -16.47 -7.26
N GLN A 175 -3.77 -16.76 -6.24
CA GLN A 175 -2.41 -16.25 -6.10
C GLN A 175 -1.41 -17.35 -6.46
N ILE A 176 -0.46 -17.03 -7.34
CA ILE A 176 0.63 -17.90 -7.78
C ILE A 176 1.96 -17.23 -7.43
N GLU A 177 2.76 -17.83 -6.56
CA GLU A 177 4.11 -17.35 -6.25
C GLU A 177 5.03 -17.50 -7.47
N VAL A 178 5.79 -16.45 -7.77
CA VAL A 178 6.64 -16.37 -8.98
C VAL A 178 7.92 -17.18 -8.80
N ASP A 179 8.56 -17.02 -7.64
CA ASP A 179 9.72 -17.79 -7.22
C ASP A 179 9.25 -18.81 -6.15
N GLN A 180 9.01 -20.06 -6.55
CA GLN A 180 8.86 -21.14 -5.58
C GLN A 180 10.24 -21.43 -5.00
N ASP A 181 10.44 -21.20 -3.70
CA ASP A 181 11.71 -21.23 -2.97
C ASP A 181 12.74 -22.26 -3.51
N VAL A 182 13.81 -21.74 -4.10
CA VAL A 182 15.14 -22.37 -4.10
C VAL A 182 16.11 -21.37 -3.47
N CYS A 183 15.88 -21.04 -2.19
CA CYS A 183 16.93 -20.80 -1.19
C CYS A 183 16.23 -20.38 0.11
N GLY A 184 16.12 -21.33 1.05
CA GLY A 184 15.92 -21.00 2.46
C GLY A 184 17.15 -20.23 2.96
N MET A 185 17.20 -18.94 2.69
CA MET A 185 17.89 -18.02 3.59
C MET A 185 16.92 -17.79 4.72
N GLU A 186 17.11 -18.51 5.81
CA GLU A 186 16.55 -18.17 7.11
C GLU A 186 16.71 -16.66 7.30
N LYS A 187 15.59 -15.93 7.19
CA LYS A 187 15.51 -14.54 7.60
C LYS A 187 15.63 -14.55 9.12
N ASN A 188 16.87 -14.65 9.60
CA ASN A 188 17.22 -14.46 10.98
C ASN A 188 16.91 -13.01 11.32
N ILE A 189 15.67 -12.76 11.76
CA ILE A 189 15.41 -11.67 12.69
C ILE A 189 16.41 -11.92 13.82
N PRO A 190 17.33 -10.99 14.14
CA PRO A 190 18.19 -11.20 15.29
C PRO A 190 17.29 -11.44 16.50
N GLU A 191 17.32 -12.66 17.05
CA GLU A 191 16.69 -12.93 18.32
C GLU A 191 17.24 -11.90 19.30
N PRO A 192 16.38 -11.19 20.06
CA PRO A 192 16.90 -10.38 21.14
C PRO A 192 17.69 -11.31 22.05
N ALA A 193 18.95 -10.96 22.32
CA ALA A 193 19.77 -11.66 23.29
C ALA A 193 18.89 -11.93 24.52
N ARG A 194 18.74 -13.21 24.89
CA ARG A 194 17.99 -13.62 26.07
C ARG A 194 18.67 -13.00 27.28
N MET A 195 18.15 -11.87 27.74
CA MET A 195 18.31 -11.47 29.12
C MET A 195 17.21 -12.20 29.87
N ASP A 196 17.58 -13.29 30.53
CA ASP A 196 16.76 -13.93 31.56
C ASP A 196 16.44 -12.88 32.62
N GLY A 197 15.23 -12.35 32.52
CA GLY A 197 14.65 -11.37 33.41
C GLY A 197 13.20 -11.24 33.00
N HIS A 198 12.30 -11.55 33.92
CA HIS A 198 10.86 -11.35 33.76
C HIS A 198 10.59 -9.84 33.57
N ILE A 199 10.72 -9.31 32.36
CA ILE A 199 10.54 -7.89 32.08
C ILE A 199 9.05 -7.66 31.84
N SER A 200 8.36 -7.18 32.88
CA SER A 200 7.04 -6.57 32.78
C SER A 200 6.99 -5.60 31.61
N CYS A 201 6.02 -5.79 30.70
CA CYS A 201 5.79 -4.95 29.54
C CYS A 201 5.39 -3.54 30.02
N LYS A 202 6.34 -2.59 30.01
CA LYS A 202 6.15 -1.19 30.43
C LYS A 202 5.28 -0.36 29.46
N LYS A 203 4.17 -0.93 28.97
CA LYS A 203 2.97 -0.13 28.69
C LYS A 203 2.30 0.32 29.99
N CYS A 204 2.63 -0.32 31.12
CA CYS A 204 2.02 -0.11 32.44
C CYS A 204 2.84 0.73 33.45
N ASP A 205 4.00 1.30 33.06
CA ASP A 205 4.91 1.94 34.04
C ASP A 205 5.62 3.18 33.49
N VAL A 206 4.90 4.00 32.70
CA VAL A 206 5.35 5.36 32.39
C VAL A 206 4.55 6.33 33.26
N CYS A 207 5.27 6.85 34.24
CA CYS A 207 4.98 7.99 35.08
C CYS A 207 4.10 9.04 34.38
N SER A 208 3.07 9.47 35.09
CA SER A 208 2.31 10.70 34.86
C SER A 208 3.23 11.92 34.89
N ASP A 209 4.01 12.14 33.83
CA ASP A 209 4.82 13.33 33.65
C ASP A 209 4.16 14.30 32.66
N PHE A 210 4.02 15.53 33.15
CA PHE A 210 3.29 16.62 32.55
C PHE A 210 3.86 17.03 31.17
N HIS A 211 2.95 17.41 30.25
CA HIS A 211 3.17 18.12 28.97
C HIS A 211 3.41 17.32 27.66
N LEU A 212 3.33 15.99 27.61
CA LEU A 212 3.45 15.22 26.35
C LEU A 212 2.25 15.39 25.37
N GLY A 213 1.07 15.74 25.88
CA GLY A 213 -0.17 15.83 25.11
C GLY A 213 -0.93 14.50 25.02
N THR A 214 -2.26 14.55 25.16
CA THR A 214 -3.13 13.37 25.19
C THR A 214 -3.22 12.66 23.84
N SER A 215 -3.10 13.41 22.74
CA SER A 215 -3.19 12.85 21.38
C SER A 215 -2.02 11.92 21.07
N LEU A 216 -0.77 12.30 21.40
CA LEU A 216 0.41 11.45 21.21
C LEU A 216 0.35 10.18 22.06
N GLN A 217 -0.09 10.30 23.33
CA GLN A 217 -0.25 9.15 24.21
C GLN A 217 -1.29 8.17 23.65
N SER A 218 -2.43 8.67 23.16
CA SER A 218 -3.44 7.85 22.50
C SER A 218 -2.87 7.14 21.27
N LEU A 219 -2.14 7.86 20.41
CA LEU A 219 -1.49 7.32 19.22
C LEU A 219 -0.55 6.15 19.56
N VAL A 220 0.36 6.36 20.52
CA VAL A 220 1.31 5.34 20.99
C VAL A 220 0.61 4.17 21.67
N SER A 221 -0.46 4.43 22.41
CA SER A 221 -1.24 3.37 23.06
C SER A 221 -1.92 2.43 22.05
N GLY A 222 -2.21 2.91 20.84
CA GLY A 222 -2.72 2.08 19.74
C GLY A 222 -1.68 1.12 19.15
N MET A 223 -0.38 1.39 19.33
CA MET A 223 0.69 0.55 18.78
C MET A 223 0.93 -0.72 19.62
N LYS A 224 1.37 -1.81 18.98
CA LYS A 224 1.82 -3.02 19.67
C LYS A 224 3.21 -2.81 20.27
N CYS A 225 3.45 -3.28 21.50
CA CYS A 225 4.80 -3.26 22.07
C CYS A 225 5.70 -4.27 21.34
N TRP A 226 6.99 -3.94 21.25
CA TRP A 226 8.04 -4.87 20.88
C TRP A 226 8.37 -5.90 21.98
N CYS A 227 7.98 -5.60 23.22
CA CYS A 227 8.29 -6.34 24.44
C CYS A 227 7.20 -7.36 24.85
N CYS A 228 5.94 -7.09 24.51
CA CYS A 228 4.81 -7.98 24.74
C CYS A 228 4.73 -8.96 23.55
N SER A 229 5.28 -10.17 23.68
CA SER A 229 5.11 -11.24 22.70
C SER A 229 4.72 -12.51 23.43
N LEU A 230 3.42 -12.80 23.50
CA LEU A 230 2.85 -14.13 23.74
C LEU A 230 1.35 -14.04 23.41
N ASP A 231 1.03 -14.20 22.13
CA ASP A 231 -0.23 -14.86 21.79
C ASP A 231 0.02 -16.34 22.12
N ASN A 232 -0.40 -16.74 23.32
CA ASN A 232 -0.41 -18.13 23.76
C ASN A 232 -1.34 -18.93 22.82
N VAL A 233 -0.77 -19.75 21.95
CA VAL A 233 -1.45 -20.94 21.45
C VAL A 233 -0.56 -22.11 21.81
N GLU A 234 -1.05 -22.94 22.74
CA GLU A 234 -0.42 -24.19 23.17
C GLU A 234 -0.02 -25.03 21.95
N LEU A 235 1.26 -25.40 21.92
CA LEU A 235 1.81 -26.41 21.03
C LEU A 235 1.23 -27.77 21.42
N ASP A 236 0.15 -28.18 20.74
CA ASP A 236 -0.14 -29.60 20.63
C ASP A 236 0.71 -30.19 19.49
N VAL A 237 1.47 -31.21 19.85
CA VAL A 237 2.55 -31.77 19.03
C VAL A 237 1.93 -32.75 18.04
N GLY A 238 1.65 -32.27 16.82
CA GLY A 238 1.37 -33.17 15.70
C GLY A 238 0.51 -32.56 14.61
N PHE A 239 1.04 -32.54 13.39
CA PHE A 239 0.30 -32.27 12.14
C PHE A 239 -0.34 -30.88 11.99
N LEU A 240 0.46 -29.91 11.54
CA LEU A 240 0.18 -29.17 10.30
C LEU A 240 1.39 -28.30 9.94
N LYS A 241 1.73 -28.23 8.65
CA LYS A 241 2.46 -27.09 8.08
C LYS A 241 1.60 -25.84 8.32
N GLN A 242 1.72 -25.22 9.50
CA GLN A 242 1.12 -23.93 9.76
C GLN A 242 1.89 -22.89 8.94
N SER A 243 1.21 -22.45 7.89
CA SER A 243 1.60 -21.40 6.98
C SER A 243 2.02 -20.16 7.78
N TRP A 244 3.17 -19.58 7.42
CA TRP A 244 3.71 -18.33 7.96
C TRP A 244 2.81 -17.10 7.69
N LYS A 245 1.55 -17.30 7.27
CA LYS A 245 0.57 -16.26 6.92
C LYS A 245 -0.39 -15.86 8.04
N ASP A 246 -0.40 -16.51 9.21
CA ASP A 246 -1.32 -16.18 10.33
C ASP A 246 -0.68 -15.46 11.53
N VAL A 247 0.61 -15.09 11.45
CA VAL A 247 1.29 -14.26 12.47
C VAL A 247 1.65 -12.90 11.85
N ASP A 248 0.66 -12.24 11.28
CA ASP A 248 0.78 -10.94 10.62
C ASP A 248 0.98 -9.83 11.68
N ALA A 249 2.19 -9.75 12.23
CA ALA A 249 2.66 -8.59 12.97
C ALA A 249 2.93 -7.46 11.97
N LYS A 250 1.83 -6.84 11.49
CA LYS A 250 1.75 -5.64 10.67
C LYS A 250 2.78 -4.59 11.13
N LEU A 251 3.91 -4.50 10.43
CA LEU A 251 4.91 -3.46 10.65
C LEU A 251 4.47 -2.16 9.97
N VAL A 252 4.94 -1.02 10.46
CA VAL A 252 4.91 0.27 9.76
C VAL A 252 6.29 0.90 9.85
N ASN A 253 6.77 1.44 8.73
CA ASN A 253 8.02 2.17 8.66
C ASN A 253 7.72 3.67 8.73
N PHE A 254 8.31 4.39 9.68
CA PHE A 254 8.16 5.84 9.76
C PHE A 254 9.31 6.52 9.02
N ASP A 255 9.00 7.40 8.08
CA ASP A 255 10.01 8.28 7.51
C ASP A 255 10.25 9.51 8.43
N THR A 256 11.27 10.30 8.11
CA THR A 256 11.60 11.51 8.88
C THR A 256 10.43 12.50 8.95
N THR A 257 9.64 12.63 7.87
CA THR A 257 8.50 13.57 7.84
C THR A 257 7.37 13.14 8.77
N ALA A 258 7.12 11.84 8.88
CA ALA A 258 6.14 11.26 9.79
C ALA A 258 6.58 11.41 11.25
N MET A 259 7.86 11.13 11.52
CA MET A 259 8.46 11.35 12.85
C MET A 259 8.29 12.81 13.30
N VAL A 260 8.62 13.78 12.43
CA VAL A 260 8.43 15.22 12.69
C VAL A 260 6.95 15.54 12.90
N ALA A 261 6.07 15.00 12.07
CA ALA A 261 4.66 15.33 12.14
C ALA A 261 3.99 14.82 13.41
N ILE A 262 4.38 13.65 13.91
CA ILE A 262 3.86 13.09 15.17
C ILE A 262 4.28 13.92 16.39
N VAL A 263 5.50 14.47 16.39
CA VAL A 263 6.02 15.19 17.56
C VAL A 263 5.82 16.70 17.48
N SER A 264 5.44 17.24 16.32
CA SER A 264 5.20 18.67 16.11
C SER A 264 4.21 19.26 17.12
N GLY A 265 4.47 20.49 17.58
CA GLY A 265 3.52 21.23 18.40
C GLY A 265 2.16 21.43 17.72
N ILE A 266 2.13 21.52 16.39
CA ILE A 266 0.88 21.63 15.60
C ILE A 266 -0.03 20.44 15.93
N SER A 267 0.49 19.22 15.80
CA SER A 267 -0.23 17.95 16.03
C SER A 267 -0.55 17.65 17.50
N ASN A 268 0.06 18.41 18.42
CA ASN A 268 -0.02 18.19 19.86
C ASN A 268 -0.73 19.34 20.60
N GLY A 269 -1.68 19.99 19.92
CA GLY A 269 -2.62 20.93 20.52
C GLY A 269 -2.03 22.32 20.79
N ARG A 270 -0.95 22.72 20.12
CA ARG A 270 -0.35 24.06 20.25
C ARG A 270 -0.78 25.05 19.17
N THR A 271 -1.71 24.68 18.30
CA THR A 271 -2.26 25.56 17.25
C THR A 271 -2.84 26.85 17.81
N ALA A 272 -3.69 26.78 18.83
CA ALA A 272 -4.30 27.96 19.46
C ALA A 272 -3.27 28.92 20.06
N LYS A 273 -2.21 28.38 20.70
CA LYS A 273 -1.12 29.19 21.26
C LYS A 273 -0.33 29.88 20.15
N LEU A 274 -0.09 29.19 19.04
CA LEU A 274 0.60 29.76 17.89
C LEU A 274 -0.22 30.88 17.23
N LEU A 275 -1.53 30.69 17.05
CA LEU A 275 -2.44 31.67 16.45
C LEU A 275 -2.71 32.88 17.36
N ALA A 276 -2.51 32.75 18.66
CA ALA A 276 -2.62 33.88 19.59
C ALA A 276 -1.43 34.86 19.51
N MET A 277 -0.33 34.47 18.86
CA MET A 277 0.82 35.36 18.66
C MET A 277 0.53 36.41 17.59
N PRO A 278 1.06 37.64 17.72
CA PRO A 278 0.95 38.65 16.66
C PRO A 278 1.50 38.12 15.33
N GLU A 279 0.81 38.38 14.22
CA GLU A 279 1.21 37.89 12.90
C GLU A 279 2.65 38.29 12.53
N SER A 280 3.08 39.50 12.90
CA SER A 280 4.44 39.99 12.70
C SER A 280 5.51 39.10 13.37
N GLU A 281 5.19 38.55 14.53
CA GLU A 281 6.07 37.64 15.27
C GLU A 281 6.13 36.27 14.59
N ILE A 282 4.98 35.73 14.15
CA ILE A 282 4.92 34.47 13.41
C ILE A 282 5.70 34.59 12.09
N ARG A 283 5.52 35.69 11.34
CA ARG A 283 6.29 35.97 10.11
C ARG A 283 7.78 36.14 10.38
N GLY A 284 8.14 36.74 11.51
CA GLY A 284 9.52 36.85 11.96
C GLY A 284 10.16 35.50 12.29
N ARG A 285 9.38 34.57 12.86
CA ARG A 285 9.80 33.21 13.23
C ARG A 285 9.89 32.28 12.02
N PHE A 286 8.89 32.30 11.15
CA PHE A 286 8.80 31.41 9.97
C PHE A 286 9.02 32.19 8.68
N LYS A 287 10.19 32.85 8.56
CA LYS A 287 10.55 33.70 7.41
C LYS A 287 10.36 32.96 6.08
N GLY A 288 9.46 33.47 5.24
CA GLY A 288 9.11 32.88 3.94
C GLY A 288 8.25 31.61 4.00
N ASN A 289 8.00 31.06 5.19
CA ASN A 289 7.21 29.85 5.40
C ASN A 289 5.90 30.09 6.16
N TYR A 290 5.56 31.35 6.48
CA TYR A 290 4.35 31.72 7.22
C TYR A 290 3.09 31.07 6.65
N ASP A 291 2.81 31.24 5.36
CA ASP A 291 1.58 30.74 4.74
C ASP A 291 1.53 29.20 4.79
N PHE A 292 2.68 28.53 4.65
CA PHE A 292 2.77 27.07 4.78
C PHE A 292 2.49 26.59 6.20
N VAL A 293 2.99 27.28 7.23
CA VAL A 293 2.75 26.91 8.63
C VAL A 293 1.29 27.15 9.01
N ILE A 294 0.70 28.27 8.59
CA ILE A 294 -0.71 28.55 8.84
C ILE A 294 -1.62 27.54 8.14
N ALA A 295 -1.33 27.19 6.87
CA ALA A 295 -2.08 26.14 6.18
C ALA A 295 -2.01 24.77 6.89
N GLN A 296 -0.87 24.45 7.53
CA GLN A 296 -0.73 23.24 8.34
C GLN A 296 -1.55 23.29 9.63
N VAL A 297 -1.63 24.47 10.27
CA VAL A 297 -2.48 24.70 11.45
C VAL A 297 -3.96 24.53 11.10
N ASP A 298 -4.42 25.16 10.01
CA ASP A 298 -5.82 25.03 9.55
C ASP A 298 -6.14 23.58 9.20
N SER A 299 -5.21 22.91 8.51
CA SER A 299 -5.31 21.48 8.19
C SER A 299 -5.45 20.61 9.44
N GLU A 300 -4.72 20.91 10.52
CA GLU A 300 -4.76 20.16 11.77
C GLU A 300 -6.06 20.39 12.55
N ASN A 301 -6.57 21.63 12.57
CA ASN A 301 -7.83 21.95 13.23
C ASN A 301 -9.02 21.27 12.54
N GLN A 302 -8.98 21.09 11.22
CA GLN A 302 -10.03 20.41 10.46
C GLN A 302 -9.96 18.89 10.59
N ASN A 303 -8.76 18.31 10.42
CA ASN A 303 -8.56 16.88 10.56
C ASN A 303 -7.28 16.67 11.38
N PRO A 304 -7.35 16.19 12.63
CA PRO A 304 -6.16 15.96 13.43
C PRO A 304 -5.32 14.79 12.91
N ILE A 305 -4.02 14.99 12.71
CA ILE A 305 -3.16 13.97 12.11
C ILE A 305 -3.01 12.72 12.99
N HIS A 306 -3.04 12.85 14.32
CA HIS A 306 -2.98 11.69 15.21
C HIS A 306 -4.23 10.81 15.09
N SER A 307 -5.40 11.39 14.84
CA SER A 307 -6.62 10.62 14.60
C SER A 307 -6.55 9.85 13.28
N GLU A 308 -6.06 10.48 12.22
CA GLU A 308 -5.83 9.83 10.92
C GLU A 308 -4.81 8.69 11.04
N LEU A 309 -3.66 8.96 11.67
CA LEU A 309 -2.59 7.98 11.83
C LEU A 309 -2.98 6.81 12.74
N LEU A 310 -3.82 7.03 13.76
CA LEU A 310 -4.25 5.97 14.67
C LEU A 310 -4.95 4.83 13.91
N SER A 311 -5.79 5.17 12.92
CA SER A 311 -6.52 4.17 12.11
C SER A 311 -5.58 3.22 11.36
N VAL A 312 -4.42 3.73 10.93
CA VAL A 312 -3.46 2.98 10.11
C VAL A 312 -2.34 2.32 10.91
N ILE A 313 -2.02 2.79 12.12
CA ILE A 313 -0.97 2.21 12.97
C ILE A 313 -1.51 1.35 14.13
N SER A 314 -2.81 1.41 14.42
CA SER A 314 -3.38 0.62 15.51
C SER A 314 -3.13 -0.88 15.30
N GLY A 315 -2.69 -1.56 16.36
CA GLY A 315 -2.31 -2.96 16.32
C GLY A 315 -1.02 -3.27 15.55
N LYS A 316 -0.28 -2.25 15.11
CA LYS A 316 0.98 -2.39 14.35
C LYS A 316 2.19 -2.10 15.21
N ARG A 317 3.36 -2.62 14.80
CA ARG A 317 4.66 -2.29 15.41
C ARG A 317 5.42 -1.31 14.52
N GLY A 318 6.03 -0.29 15.12
CA GLY A 318 6.76 0.76 14.39
C GLY A 318 8.25 0.48 14.26
N ILE A 319 8.78 0.63 13.05
CA ILE A 319 10.22 0.63 12.75
C ILE A 319 10.67 1.97 12.17
N ILE A 320 11.94 2.29 12.37
CA ILE A 320 12.68 3.36 11.67
C ILE A 320 14.07 2.85 11.31
N CYS A 321 14.64 3.31 10.20
CA CYS A 321 16.02 2.99 9.87
C CYS A 321 17.01 3.94 10.57
N GLU A 322 18.29 3.57 10.62
CA GLU A 322 19.35 4.36 11.27
C GLU A 322 19.49 5.76 10.68
N SER A 323 19.38 5.89 9.35
CA SER A 323 19.35 7.17 8.65
C SER A 323 18.20 8.07 9.12
N VAL A 324 16.97 7.53 9.25
CA VAL A 324 15.80 8.30 9.73
C VAL A 324 16.01 8.74 11.17
N ARG A 325 16.48 7.84 12.05
CA ARG A 325 16.76 8.18 13.44
C ARG A 325 17.71 9.37 13.53
N SER A 326 18.81 9.33 12.76
CA SER A 326 19.85 10.35 12.80
C SER A 326 19.35 11.70 12.26
N GLU A 327 18.71 11.70 11.08
CA GLU A 327 18.13 12.92 10.47
C GLU A 327 17.05 13.53 11.38
N PHE A 328 16.18 12.71 11.97
CA PHE A 328 15.14 13.17 12.89
C PHE A 328 15.72 13.80 14.17
N GLN A 329 16.72 13.17 14.79
CA GLN A 329 17.36 13.71 15.99
C GLN A 329 18.07 15.04 15.72
N GLU A 330 18.74 15.18 14.55
CA GLU A 330 19.34 16.45 14.13
C GLU A 330 18.27 17.54 13.96
N LEU A 331 17.17 17.25 13.24
CA LEU A 331 16.09 18.21 13.02
C LEU A 331 15.45 18.68 14.32
N VAL A 332 15.14 17.76 15.23
CA VAL A 332 14.55 18.09 16.54
C VAL A 332 15.55 18.87 17.41
N THR A 333 16.85 18.57 17.31
CA THR A 333 17.89 19.33 18.03
C THR A 333 17.97 20.77 17.54
N MET A 334 17.97 20.97 16.22
CA MET A 334 18.12 22.28 15.57
C MET A 334 16.87 23.15 15.66
N CYS A 335 15.69 22.56 15.44
CA CYS A 335 14.44 23.31 15.25
C CYS A 335 13.43 23.11 16.38
N GLY A 336 13.55 22.03 17.16
CA GLY A 336 12.58 21.64 18.18
C GLY A 336 12.72 22.45 19.47
N GLY A 337 11.57 22.81 20.04
CA GLY A 337 11.46 23.41 21.38
C GLY A 337 11.55 22.34 22.47
N PRO A 338 11.55 22.74 23.76
CA PRO A 338 11.63 21.79 24.87
C PRO A 338 10.55 20.70 24.82
N ASN A 339 9.32 21.05 24.43
CA ASN A 339 8.22 20.09 24.41
C ASN A 339 8.31 19.13 23.20
N GLU A 340 8.75 19.62 22.03
CA GLU A 340 9.01 18.77 20.84
C GLU A 340 10.13 17.77 21.11
N LYS A 341 11.18 18.21 21.81
CA LYS A 341 12.30 17.36 22.23
C LYS A 341 11.83 16.24 23.16
N LEU A 342 11.02 16.57 24.16
CA LEU A 342 10.43 15.58 25.07
C LEU A 342 9.53 14.58 24.33
N ARG A 343 8.67 15.05 23.41
CA ARG A 343 7.82 14.17 22.60
C ARG A 343 8.63 13.27 21.66
N ALA A 344 9.72 13.77 21.09
CA ALA A 344 10.64 12.99 20.26
C ALA A 344 11.32 11.87 21.05
N GLU A 345 11.89 12.18 22.22
CA GLU A 345 12.49 11.17 23.10
C GLU A 345 11.46 10.14 23.58
N TYR A 346 10.24 10.58 23.86
CA TYR A 346 9.14 9.69 24.25
C TYR A 346 8.78 8.74 23.11
N PHE A 347 8.50 9.26 21.90
CA PHE A 347 8.04 8.45 20.78
C PHE A 347 9.08 7.43 20.33
N LEU A 348 10.37 7.80 20.32
CA LEU A 348 11.48 6.91 19.95
C LEU A 348 11.55 5.64 20.84
N LYS A 349 11.10 5.69 22.10
CA LYS A 349 11.09 4.52 23.01
C LYS A 349 10.14 3.40 22.54
N PHE A 350 9.19 3.71 21.66
CA PHE A 350 8.19 2.75 21.17
C PHE A 350 8.52 2.19 19.78
N LEU A 351 9.61 2.66 19.16
CA LEU A 351 10.02 2.25 17.82
C LEU A 351 11.24 1.34 17.89
N LYS A 352 11.31 0.38 16.97
CA LYS A 352 12.54 -0.40 16.75
C LYS A 352 13.38 0.28 15.68
N VAL A 353 14.61 0.65 16.05
CA VAL A 353 15.61 1.10 15.09
C VAL A 353 16.18 -0.13 14.40
N VAL A 354 16.10 -0.18 13.08
CA VAL A 354 16.66 -1.24 12.23
C VAL A 354 17.84 -0.68 11.42
N PRO A 355 18.80 -1.54 11.00
CA PRO A 355 19.85 -1.11 10.09
C PRO A 355 19.29 -0.54 8.79
N ASP A 356 20.06 0.30 8.11
CA ASP A 356 19.75 0.75 6.75
C ASP A 356 19.87 -0.43 5.78
N CYS A 357 18.74 -1.08 5.49
CA CYS A 357 18.66 -2.30 4.67
C CYS A 357 17.69 -2.12 3.49
N PRO A 358 18.03 -1.24 2.52
CA PRO A 358 17.13 -0.98 1.41
C PRO A 358 16.99 -2.18 0.46
N SER A 359 15.77 -2.42 0.00
CA SER A 359 15.48 -3.48 -0.97
C SER A 359 16.27 -3.32 -2.26
N THR A 360 16.70 -4.44 -2.82
CA THR A 360 17.45 -4.46 -4.09
C THR A 360 16.67 -3.77 -5.20
N ARG A 361 15.35 -4.01 -5.28
CA ARG A 361 14.49 -3.43 -6.32
C ARG A 361 14.46 -1.90 -6.30
N LEU A 362 14.39 -1.28 -5.12
CA LEU A 362 14.45 0.17 -5.04
C LEU A 362 15.86 0.69 -5.31
N MET A 363 16.89 -0.02 -4.82
CA MET A 363 18.28 0.38 -5.02
C MET A 363 18.74 0.30 -6.48
N SER A 364 18.15 -0.59 -7.29
CA SER A 364 18.41 -0.68 -8.73
C SER A 364 17.91 0.52 -9.55
N LEU A 365 17.02 1.36 -9.01
CA LEU A 365 16.60 2.58 -9.71
C LEU A 365 17.75 3.60 -9.82
N PRO A 366 17.84 4.40 -10.89
CA PRO A 366 18.87 5.41 -11.01
C PRO A 366 18.71 6.50 -9.93
N THR A 367 19.82 6.88 -9.31
CA THR A 367 19.83 8.02 -8.38
C THR A 367 19.70 9.31 -9.17
N THR A 368 18.66 10.09 -8.90
CA THR A 368 18.40 11.39 -9.53
C THR A 368 18.02 12.41 -8.46
N ARG A 369 17.85 13.69 -8.84
CA ARG A 369 17.32 14.70 -7.91
C ARG A 369 15.94 14.31 -7.33
N LYS A 370 15.09 13.64 -8.10
CA LYS A 370 13.77 13.16 -7.66
C LYS A 370 13.84 11.82 -6.92
N LEU A 371 14.82 10.97 -7.27
CA LEU A 371 15.10 9.67 -6.66
C LEU A 371 16.41 9.73 -5.85
N ALA A 372 16.44 10.63 -4.86
CA ALA A 372 17.64 10.85 -4.05
C ALA A 372 17.98 9.61 -3.21
N LEU A 373 19.28 9.34 -3.02
CA LEU A 373 19.76 8.15 -2.31
C LEU A 373 19.19 8.04 -0.90
N LYS A 374 19.09 9.15 -0.16
CA LYS A 374 18.53 9.14 1.20
C LYS A 374 17.10 8.58 1.23
N ASN A 375 16.25 8.98 0.29
CA ASN A 375 14.88 8.48 0.22
C ASN A 375 14.86 7.01 -0.25
N LYS A 376 15.77 6.60 -1.14
CA LYS A 376 15.92 5.18 -1.50
C LYS A 376 16.27 4.31 -0.29
N VAL A 377 17.09 4.80 0.64
CA VAL A 377 17.42 4.07 1.87
C VAL A 377 16.16 3.90 2.74
N VAL A 378 15.43 4.99 3.00
CA VAL A 378 14.24 4.96 3.88
C VAL A 378 13.12 4.10 3.32
N PHE A 379 12.68 4.40 2.09
CA PHE A 379 11.59 3.66 1.45
C PHE A 379 11.99 2.23 1.12
N GLY A 380 13.27 2.01 0.79
CA GLY A 380 13.78 0.67 0.49
C GLY A 380 13.82 -0.20 1.73
N THR A 381 14.10 0.38 2.89
CA THR A 381 14.08 -0.34 4.17
C THR A 381 12.65 -0.75 4.49
N GLY A 382 11.67 0.16 4.39
CA GLY A 382 10.26 -0.22 4.52
C GLY A 382 9.85 -1.33 3.55
N ASP A 383 10.27 -1.21 2.30
CA ASP A 383 10.03 -2.21 1.26
C ASP A 383 10.62 -3.60 1.57
N TYR A 384 11.86 -3.64 2.10
CA TYR A 384 12.52 -4.89 2.49
C TYR A 384 11.78 -5.62 3.63
N TRP A 385 11.24 -4.85 4.58
CA TRP A 385 10.49 -5.37 5.72
C TRP A 385 9.00 -5.61 5.43
N TYR A 386 8.55 -5.42 4.18
CA TYR A 386 7.13 -5.43 3.80
C TYR A 386 6.27 -4.47 4.65
N ALA A 387 6.90 -3.40 5.16
CA ALA A 387 6.30 -2.41 6.03
C ALA A 387 5.90 -1.18 5.20
N PRO A 388 4.60 -0.81 5.12
CA PRO A 388 4.20 0.44 4.49
C PRO A 388 4.94 1.61 5.13
N THR A 389 5.51 2.48 4.29
CA THR A 389 6.22 3.68 4.75
C THR A 389 5.23 4.83 4.91
N ILE A 390 5.14 5.39 6.11
CA ILE A 390 4.35 6.58 6.42
C ILE A 390 5.19 7.80 6.02
N THR A 391 4.67 8.66 5.15
CA THR A 391 5.43 9.80 4.60
C THR A 391 4.54 10.94 4.06
N ALA A 392 5.07 12.16 4.09
CA ALA A 392 4.56 13.32 3.35
C ALA A 392 5.32 13.56 2.03
N ASN A 393 6.39 12.80 1.75
CA ASN A 393 7.23 12.95 0.56
C ASN A 393 6.65 12.22 -0.66
N MET A 394 5.44 12.62 -1.05
CA MET A 394 4.76 12.03 -2.21
C MET A 394 5.44 12.35 -3.54
N ALA A 395 6.34 13.33 -3.59
CA ALA A 395 7.15 13.59 -4.77
C ALA A 395 8.10 12.42 -5.09
N PHE A 396 8.72 11.82 -4.06
CA PHE A 396 9.55 10.62 -4.23
C PHE A 396 8.69 9.42 -4.65
N VAL A 397 7.55 9.20 -3.99
CA VAL A 397 6.62 8.10 -4.30
C VAL A 397 6.14 8.18 -5.75
N ARG A 398 5.76 9.36 -6.22
CA ARG A 398 5.37 9.59 -7.63
C ARG A 398 6.53 9.34 -8.59
N ALA A 399 7.75 9.76 -8.25
CA ALA A 399 8.93 9.51 -9.08
C ALA A 399 9.24 8.01 -9.20
N VAL A 400 9.05 7.22 -8.13
CA VAL A 400 9.18 5.76 -8.18
C VAL A 400 8.07 5.15 -9.04
N SER A 401 6.82 5.55 -8.84
CA SER A 401 5.67 5.07 -9.63
C SER A 401 5.84 5.31 -11.15
N GLN A 402 6.44 6.44 -11.55
CA GLN A 402 6.77 6.73 -12.95
C GLN A 402 7.74 5.73 -13.59
N THR A 403 8.51 4.99 -12.79
CA THR A 403 9.37 3.89 -13.29
C THR A 403 8.58 2.60 -13.54
N GLY A 404 7.32 2.55 -13.08
CA GLY A 404 6.45 1.37 -13.09
C GLY A 404 6.53 0.53 -11.82
N MET A 405 7.46 0.85 -10.92
CA MET A 405 7.61 0.18 -9.62
C MET A 405 6.51 0.63 -8.65
N SER A 406 5.90 -0.31 -7.93
CA SER A 406 4.98 -0.06 -6.83
C SER A 406 5.71 0.02 -5.48
N LEU A 407 5.28 0.93 -4.59
CA LEU A 407 5.71 0.97 -3.19
C LEU A 407 4.49 1.01 -2.28
N SER A 408 4.54 0.27 -1.16
CA SER A 408 3.53 0.34 -0.12
C SER A 408 3.77 1.58 0.75
N VAL A 409 2.85 2.54 0.68
CA VAL A 409 2.99 3.86 1.32
C VAL A 409 1.67 4.26 1.97
N ILE A 410 1.78 4.95 3.10
CA ILE A 410 0.67 5.65 3.74
C ILE A 410 1.02 7.14 3.70
N GLU A 411 0.22 7.92 2.97
CA GLU A 411 0.40 9.37 2.92
C GLU A 411 -0.07 10.00 4.23
N HIS A 412 0.69 10.99 4.73
CA HIS A 412 0.19 11.90 5.74
C HIS A 412 0.43 13.36 5.31
N ARG A 413 -0.37 14.27 5.88
CA ARG A 413 -0.21 15.70 5.61
C ARG A 413 1.05 16.23 6.31
N PRO A 414 1.78 17.16 5.70
CA PRO A 414 3.02 17.69 6.28
C PRO A 414 2.72 18.53 7.53
N ARG A 415 3.65 18.49 8.49
CA ARG A 415 3.62 19.30 9.71
C ARG A 415 5.03 19.75 10.02
N ALA A 416 5.19 21.02 10.40
CA ALA A 416 6.46 21.62 10.78
C ALA A 416 6.65 21.56 12.30
N LEU A 417 7.90 21.47 12.74
CA LEU A 417 8.22 21.82 14.13
C LEU A 417 7.98 23.32 14.32
N ILE A 418 7.33 23.69 15.41
CA ILE A 418 7.04 25.09 15.74
C ILE A 418 7.88 25.62 16.89
N GLY A 419 8.76 24.79 17.46
CA GLY A 419 9.64 25.19 18.55
C GLY A 419 8.90 25.43 19.87
N ASP A 420 7.91 24.60 20.23
CA ASP A 420 7.09 24.78 21.44
C ASP A 420 7.69 24.27 22.76
#